data_AF-A0A3D3TEY9-F1
#
_entry.id   AF-A0A3D3TEY9-F1
#
_cell.length_a   1.000
_cell.length_b   1.000
_cell.length_c   1.000
_cell.angle_alpha   90.00
_cell.angle_beta   90.00
_cell.angle_gamma   90.00
#
_symmetry.space_group_name_H-M   'P 1'
#
loop_
_entity.id
_entity.type
_entity.pdbx_description
1 polymer ?
#
loop_
_entity_poly.entity_id
_entity_poly.type
_entity_poly.pdbx_seq_one_letter_code
_entity_poly.pdbx_strand_id
1 'polypeptide(L)'
;MVLVEVASNSVHSAIQAQKGGAKRIELCGNLMEGGTTPAKSQIELTRENVDIALNVIIRPRGGDFLYDELELESMRRDIRLCGEIGCDGVVIGVLDAYGNVDIAKNKELVEIAKELNLSVTFHRAIDRSRDIFEALETVIELG
;
A
#
# COMPACT_ATOMS: atom_id res chain seq x y z
N MET A 1 -13.70 -14.32 -14.57
CA MET A 1 -14.26 -12.97 -14.32
C MET A 1 -13.14 -12.12 -13.74
N VAL A 2 -12.98 -10.87 -14.17
CA VAL A 2 -11.85 -10.00 -13.77
C VAL A 2 -12.10 -9.43 -12.37
N LEU A 3 -11.06 -9.38 -11.54
CA LEU A 3 -11.10 -8.69 -10.24
C LEU A 3 -10.99 -7.18 -10.46
N VAL A 4 -11.91 -6.40 -9.89
CA VAL A 4 -11.88 -4.93 -9.92
C VAL A 4 -11.51 -4.42 -8.53
N GLU A 5 -10.43 -3.66 -8.46
CA GLU A 5 -10.01 -2.88 -7.29
C GLU A 5 -10.34 -1.40 -7.51
N VAL A 6 -10.75 -0.71 -6.45
CA VAL A 6 -11.05 0.73 -6.48
C VAL A 6 -10.23 1.47 -5.43
N ALA A 7 -9.43 2.44 -5.88
CA ALA A 7 -8.78 3.42 -5.00
C ALA A 7 -9.84 4.35 -4.40
N SER A 8 -9.97 4.34 -3.07
CA SER A 8 -10.97 5.11 -2.31
C SER A 8 -10.30 6.05 -1.33
N ASN A 9 -10.82 7.28 -1.21
CA ASN A 9 -10.25 8.31 -0.33
C ASN A 9 -11.09 8.63 0.91
N SER A 10 -12.15 7.87 1.16
CA SER A 10 -13.05 8.05 2.29
C SER A 10 -13.79 6.75 2.57
N VAL A 11 -14.27 6.61 3.81
CA VAL A 11 -15.15 5.51 4.22
C VAL A 11 -16.37 5.42 3.29
N HIS A 12 -16.96 6.59 2.96
CA HIS A 12 -18.10 6.64 2.07
C HIS A 12 -17.77 6.11 0.66
N SER A 13 -16.64 6.51 0.08
CA SER A 13 -16.20 6.02 -1.23
C SER A 13 -16.00 4.50 -1.22
N ALA A 14 -15.37 3.96 -0.17
CA ALA A 14 -15.15 2.52 -0.04
C ALA A 14 -16.48 1.74 0.03
N ILE A 15 -17.46 2.24 0.79
CA ILE A 15 -18.81 1.66 0.84
C ILE A 15 -19.49 1.69 -0.54
N GLN A 16 -19.38 2.80 -1.28
CA GLN A 16 -19.98 2.90 -2.62
C GLN A 16 -19.28 1.96 -3.62
N ALA A 17 -17.96 1.83 -3.55
CA ALA A 17 -17.21 0.90 -4.38
C ALA A 17 -17.65 -0.56 -4.13
N GLN A 18 -17.82 -0.97 -2.86
CA GLN A 18 -18.40 -2.27 -2.52
C GLN A 18 -19.80 -2.45 -3.12
N LYS A 19 -20.70 -1.48 -2.94
CA LYS A 19 -22.06 -1.51 -3.52
C LYS A 19 -22.06 -1.58 -5.05
N GLY A 20 -21.08 -0.95 -5.68
CA GLY A 20 -20.85 -1.00 -7.13
C GLY A 20 -20.27 -2.32 -7.63
N GLY A 21 -19.94 -3.26 -6.74
CA GLY A 21 -19.45 -4.59 -7.10
C GLY A 21 -17.92 -4.72 -7.14
N ALA A 22 -17.18 -3.74 -6.64
CA ALA A 22 -15.74 -3.89 -6.43
C ALA A 22 -15.44 -5.10 -5.54
N LYS A 23 -14.30 -5.74 -5.78
CA LYS A 23 -13.85 -6.90 -5.00
C LYS A 23 -12.72 -6.58 -4.02
N ARG A 24 -12.09 -5.42 -4.20
CA ARG A 24 -11.06 -4.91 -3.32
C ARG A 24 -11.07 -3.38 -3.30
N ILE A 25 -10.71 -2.82 -2.16
CA ILE A 25 -10.45 -1.40 -1.96
C ILE A 25 -8.94 -1.22 -1.79
N GLU A 26 -8.38 -0.23 -2.46
CA GLU A 26 -7.13 0.40 -2.03
C GLU A 26 -7.53 1.70 -1.29
N LEU A 27 -7.32 1.76 0.03
CA LEU A 27 -7.67 2.92 0.83
C LEU A 27 -6.49 3.89 0.90
N CYS A 28 -6.73 5.13 0.47
CA CYS A 28 -5.71 6.17 0.34
C CYS A 28 -6.12 7.45 1.07
N GLY A 29 -5.16 8.10 1.72
CA GLY A 29 -5.22 9.53 2.03
C GLY A 29 -4.73 10.37 0.84
N ASN A 30 -4.99 11.68 0.84
CA ASN A 30 -4.39 12.67 -0.08
C ASN A 30 -4.26 12.22 -1.55
N LEU A 31 -5.35 11.79 -2.21
CA LEU A 31 -5.30 11.31 -3.60
C LEU A 31 -4.68 12.30 -4.60
N MET A 32 -4.76 13.61 -4.33
CA MET A 32 -4.12 14.63 -5.17
C MET A 32 -2.60 14.48 -5.24
N GLU A 33 -1.98 13.89 -4.22
CA GLU A 33 -0.54 13.57 -4.16
C GLU A 33 -0.22 12.17 -4.70
N GLY A 34 -1.19 11.49 -5.31
CA GLY A 34 -1.09 10.11 -5.77
C GLY A 34 -1.35 9.07 -4.68
N GLY A 35 -1.86 9.46 -3.51
CA GLY A 35 -2.14 8.58 -2.38
C GLY A 35 -1.06 8.61 -1.30
N THR A 36 -1.45 8.80 -0.05
CA THR A 36 -0.59 8.65 1.15
C THR A 36 -1.28 7.75 2.17
N THR A 37 -0.57 7.31 3.21
CA THR A 37 -1.18 6.55 4.31
C THR A 37 -2.39 7.31 4.87
N PRO A 38 -3.60 6.73 4.88
CA PRO A 38 -4.78 7.36 5.48
C PRO A 38 -4.66 7.39 7.00
N ALA A 39 -5.45 8.25 7.66
CA ALA A 39 -5.47 8.31 9.13
C ALA A 39 -6.00 6.99 9.72
N LYS A 40 -5.47 6.58 10.89
CA LYS A 40 -5.91 5.39 11.63
C LYS A 40 -7.43 5.25 11.71
N SER A 41 -8.12 6.32 12.14
CA SER A 41 -9.58 6.32 12.30
C SER A 41 -10.33 6.06 10.99
N GLN A 42 -9.76 6.46 9.85
CA GLN A 42 -10.34 6.20 8.54
C GLN A 42 -10.18 4.73 8.15
N ILE A 43 -9.06 4.09 8.50
CA ILE A 43 -8.84 2.66 8.27
C ILE A 43 -9.82 1.84 9.11
N GLU A 44 -9.92 2.13 10.41
CA GLU A 44 -10.83 1.46 11.35
C GLU A 44 -12.29 1.54 10.87
N LEU A 45 -12.78 2.76 10.61
CA LEU A 45 -14.15 2.97 10.14
C LEU A 45 -14.40 2.32 8.77
N THR A 46 -13.41 2.28 7.88
CA THR A 46 -13.55 1.59 6.59
C THR A 46 -13.70 0.10 6.80
N ARG A 47 -12.84 -0.51 7.62
CA ARG A 47 -12.90 -1.95 7.90
C ARG A 47 -14.22 -2.36 8.54
N GLU A 48 -14.77 -1.54 9.44
CA GLU A 48 -16.07 -1.77 10.07
C GLU A 48 -17.27 -1.73 9.09
N ASN A 49 -17.12 -1.08 7.93
CA ASN A 49 -18.22 -0.80 7.01
C ASN A 49 -18.09 -1.45 5.63
N VAL A 50 -17.03 -2.22 5.40
CA VAL A 50 -16.85 -3.02 4.18
C VAL A 50 -16.52 -4.46 4.53
N ASP A 51 -16.93 -5.40 3.69
CA ASP A 51 -16.69 -6.84 3.82
C ASP A 51 -15.76 -7.39 2.73
N ILE A 52 -15.55 -6.61 1.66
CA ILE A 52 -14.58 -6.95 0.61
C ILE A 52 -13.14 -6.70 1.09
N ALA A 53 -12.17 -7.18 0.31
CA ALA A 53 -10.75 -7.02 0.65
C ALA A 53 -10.39 -5.53 0.80
N LEU A 54 -9.68 -5.19 1.86
CA LEU A 54 -9.23 -3.85 2.18
C LEU A 54 -7.70 -3.83 2.23
N ASN A 55 -7.11 -3.24 1.20
CA ASN A 55 -5.69 -2.95 1.14
C ASN A 55 -5.47 -1.46 1.46
N VAL A 56 -4.43 -1.16 2.23
CA VAL A 56 -4.11 0.23 2.63
C VAL A 56 -2.79 0.64 2.00
N ILE A 57 -2.74 1.81 1.36
CA ILE A 57 -1.47 2.36 0.90
C ILE A 57 -0.63 2.80 2.10
N ILE A 58 0.63 2.37 2.13
CA ILE A 58 1.61 2.76 3.13
C ILE A 58 2.64 3.63 2.44
N ARG A 59 2.40 4.94 2.50
CA ARG A 59 3.20 5.97 1.83
C ARG A 59 3.17 7.25 2.67
N PRO A 60 4.27 7.58 3.38
CA PRO A 60 4.24 8.61 4.42
C PRO A 60 4.05 10.03 3.86
N ARG A 61 4.42 10.28 2.59
CA ARG A 61 4.27 11.57 1.91
C ARG A 61 4.13 11.43 0.39
N GLY A 62 3.74 12.53 -0.25
CA GLY A 62 3.82 12.70 -1.70
C GLY A 62 5.27 12.81 -2.22
N GLY A 63 5.42 13.04 -3.52
CA GLY A 63 6.73 13.19 -4.17
C GLY A 63 7.38 11.85 -4.53
N ASP A 64 8.70 11.75 -4.29
CA ASP A 64 9.50 10.57 -4.60
C ASP A 64 9.23 9.37 -3.67
N PHE A 65 9.95 8.27 -3.91
CA PHE A 65 9.90 7.02 -3.15
C PHE A 65 11.24 6.71 -2.47
N LEU A 66 12.10 7.73 -2.31
CA LEU A 66 13.38 7.63 -1.62
C LEU A 66 13.17 8.10 -0.18
N TYR A 67 12.97 7.15 0.72
CA TYR A 67 12.64 7.43 2.12
C TYR A 67 13.86 7.37 3.04
N ASP A 68 13.87 8.28 4.02
CA ASP A 68 14.80 8.23 5.15
C ASP A 68 14.37 7.19 6.20
N GLU A 69 15.19 6.99 7.24
CA GLU A 69 14.92 5.98 8.27
C GLU A 69 13.72 6.28 9.17
N LEU A 70 13.38 7.55 9.39
CA LEU A 70 12.22 7.92 10.19
C LEU A 70 10.93 7.71 9.39
N GLU A 71 10.98 7.98 8.08
CA GLU A 71 9.89 7.69 7.15
C GLU A 71 9.64 6.18 7.05
N LEU A 72 10.70 5.36 6.93
CA LEU A 72 10.59 3.91 6.96
C LEU A 72 10.05 3.40 8.31
N GLU A 73 10.43 4.03 9.42
CA GLU A 73 9.89 3.67 10.73
C GLU A 73 8.39 3.95 10.82
N SER A 74 7.91 5.05 10.23
CA SER A 74 6.48 5.31 10.09
C SER A 74 5.82 4.20 9.29
N MET A 75 6.38 3.83 8.14
CA MET A 75 5.84 2.76 7.28
C MET A 75 5.73 1.43 8.03
N ARG A 76 6.77 1.04 8.78
CA ARG A 76 6.76 -0.20 9.60
C ARG A 76 5.63 -0.19 10.63
N ARG A 77 5.42 0.93 11.32
CA ARG A 77 4.32 1.08 12.30
C ARG A 77 2.96 1.03 11.64
N ASP A 78 2.81 1.68 10.49
CA ASP A 78 1.55 1.71 9.75
C ASP A 78 1.17 0.32 9.20
N ILE A 79 2.15 -0.50 8.77
CA ILE A 79 1.90 -1.90 8.38
C ILE A 79 1.42 -2.71 9.59
N ARG A 80 2.07 -2.58 10.76
CA ARG A 80 1.65 -3.28 11.99
C ARG A 80 0.24 -2.88 12.40
N LEU A 81 -0.07 -1.59 12.34
CA LEU A 81 -1.40 -1.07 12.60
C LEU A 81 -2.45 -1.67 11.64
N CYS A 82 -2.14 -1.81 10.35
CA CYS A 82 -3.04 -2.44 9.39
C CYS A 82 -3.33 -3.90 9.75
N GLY A 83 -2.32 -4.64 10.22
CA GLY A 83 -2.48 -6.00 10.74
C GLY A 83 -3.37 -6.05 11.98
N GLU A 84 -3.16 -5.15 12.95
CA GLU A 84 -3.99 -5.04 14.16
C GLU A 84 -5.46 -4.74 13.87
N ILE A 85 -5.73 -3.87 12.88
CA ILE A 85 -7.09 -3.49 12.47
C ILE A 85 -7.79 -4.63 11.68
N GLY A 86 -7.03 -5.56 11.10
CA GLY A 86 -7.58 -6.63 10.24
C GLY A 86 -7.76 -6.19 8.79
N CYS A 87 -6.82 -5.40 8.26
CA CYS A 87 -6.72 -5.18 6.82
C CYS A 87 -6.32 -6.49 6.11
N ASP A 88 -6.60 -6.60 4.82
CA ASP A 88 -6.27 -7.78 4.00
C ASP A 88 -4.93 -7.63 3.26
N GLY A 89 -4.42 -6.40 3.19
CA GLY A 89 -3.14 -6.12 2.55
C GLY A 89 -2.65 -4.70 2.73
N VAL A 90 -1.41 -4.49 2.29
CA VAL A 90 -0.75 -3.20 2.23
C VAL A 90 -0.19 -2.96 0.83
N VAL A 91 -0.12 -1.69 0.46
CA VAL A 91 0.42 -1.25 -0.81
C VAL A 91 1.64 -0.37 -0.54
N ILE A 92 2.83 -0.81 -0.99
CA ILE A 92 4.13 -0.17 -0.68
C ILE A 92 4.96 0.03 -1.95
N GLY A 93 6.08 0.72 -1.82
CA GLY A 93 7.17 0.67 -2.77
C GLY A 93 8.25 1.70 -2.46
N VAL A 94 9.49 1.24 -2.38
CA VAL A 94 10.65 2.07 -2.06
C VAL A 94 11.67 1.98 -3.20
N LEU A 95 12.21 3.11 -3.62
CA LEU A 95 13.29 3.20 -4.61
C LEU A 95 14.55 3.78 -3.97
N ASP A 96 15.70 3.44 -4.54
CA ASP A 96 16.97 4.08 -4.22
C ASP A 96 17.16 5.40 -5.00
N ALA A 97 18.25 6.12 -4.72
CA ALA A 97 18.55 7.41 -5.37
C ALA A 97 18.88 7.29 -6.88
N TYR A 98 19.06 6.06 -7.38
CA TYR A 98 19.33 5.77 -8.78
C TYR A 98 18.08 5.29 -9.53
N GLY A 99 16.93 5.19 -8.84
CA GLY A 99 15.68 4.71 -9.38
C GLY A 99 15.57 3.19 -9.46
N ASN A 100 16.42 2.43 -8.76
CA ASN A 100 16.24 0.98 -8.63
C ASN A 100 15.32 0.67 -7.45
N VAL A 101 14.70 -0.50 -7.44
CA VAL A 101 13.96 -0.99 -6.26
C VAL A 101 14.93 -1.19 -5.11
N ASP A 102 14.67 -0.54 -3.97
CA ASP A 102 15.51 -0.72 -2.79
C ASP A 102 15.20 -2.08 -2.14
N ILE A 103 15.98 -3.10 -2.50
CA ILE A 103 15.75 -4.50 -2.09
C ILE A 103 15.72 -4.63 -0.57
N ALA A 104 16.65 -4.00 0.14
CA ALA A 104 16.77 -4.15 1.58
C ALA A 104 15.55 -3.59 2.30
N LYS A 105 15.15 -2.36 1.94
CA LYS A 105 14.00 -1.68 2.57
C LYS A 105 12.68 -2.37 2.23
N ASN A 106 12.46 -2.73 0.95
CA ASN A 106 11.22 -3.42 0.58
C ASN A 106 11.13 -4.82 1.21
N LYS A 107 12.24 -5.57 1.29
CA LYS A 107 12.26 -6.89 1.94
C LYS A 107 11.84 -6.80 3.40
N GLU A 108 12.36 -5.82 4.14
CA GLU A 108 11.95 -5.60 5.53
C GLU A 108 10.43 -5.38 5.66
N LEU A 109 9.87 -4.48 4.85
CA LEU A 109 8.44 -4.17 4.87
C LEU A 109 7.57 -5.38 4.47
N VAL A 110 8.00 -6.14 3.47
CA VAL A 110 7.33 -7.36 3.00
C VAL A 110 7.31 -8.43 4.09
N GLU A 111 8.43 -8.65 4.79
CA GLU A 111 8.47 -9.64 5.87
C GLU A 111 7.55 -9.25 7.04
N ILE A 112 7.49 -7.97 7.42
CA ILE A 112 6.53 -7.49 8.43
C ILE A 112 5.09 -7.75 7.98
N ALA A 113 4.75 -7.48 6.72
CA ALA A 113 3.42 -7.75 6.18
C ALA A 113 3.09 -9.25 6.17
N LYS A 114 4.04 -10.11 5.79
CA LYS A 114 3.91 -11.57 5.80
C LYS A 114 3.69 -12.13 7.21
N GLU A 115 4.42 -11.65 8.21
CA GLU A 115 4.22 -12.01 9.63
C GLU A 115 2.78 -11.75 10.10
N LEU A 116 2.13 -10.74 9.53
CA LEU A 116 0.77 -10.31 9.84
C LEU A 116 -0.30 -10.91 8.91
N ASN A 117 0.09 -11.83 8.01
CA ASN A 117 -0.77 -12.41 6.97
C ASN A 117 -1.41 -11.37 6.03
N LEU A 118 -0.72 -10.26 5.78
CA LEU A 118 -1.16 -9.22 4.85
C LEU A 118 -0.61 -9.50 3.45
N SER A 119 -1.46 -9.38 2.43
CA SER A 119 -0.99 -9.32 1.04
C SER A 119 -0.20 -8.03 0.79
N VAL A 120 0.76 -8.07 -0.13
CA VAL A 120 1.55 -6.90 -0.51
C VAL A 120 1.36 -6.59 -1.98
N THR A 121 1.19 -5.32 -2.31
CA THR A 121 1.21 -4.82 -3.70
C THR A 121 2.30 -3.78 -3.84
N PHE A 122 3.15 -3.91 -4.87
CA PHE A 122 4.12 -2.88 -5.23
C PHE A 122 3.44 -1.85 -6.13
N HIS A 123 3.30 -0.61 -5.66
CA HIS A 123 2.56 0.43 -6.38
C HIS A 123 3.35 1.08 -7.52
N ARG A 124 2.83 2.22 -7.98
CA ARG A 124 3.35 3.05 -9.07
C ARG A 124 4.76 3.62 -8.89
N ALA A 125 5.46 3.31 -7.79
CA ALA A 125 6.91 3.46 -7.75
C ALA A 125 7.60 2.72 -8.90
N ILE A 126 7.03 1.60 -9.37
CA ILE A 126 7.58 0.87 -10.52
C ILE A 126 7.60 1.71 -11.80
N ASP A 127 6.63 2.62 -11.99
CA ASP A 127 6.57 3.57 -13.12
C ASP A 127 7.70 4.61 -13.08
N ARG A 128 8.36 4.77 -11.91
CA ARG A 128 9.49 5.69 -11.69
C ARG A 128 10.82 4.95 -11.61
N SER A 129 10.81 3.64 -11.81
CA SER A 129 12.05 2.86 -11.85
C SER A 129 12.88 3.22 -13.08
N ARG A 130 14.20 3.06 -12.94
CA ARG A 130 15.15 3.32 -14.03
C ARG A 130 14.98 2.31 -15.18
N ASP A 131 14.75 1.06 -14.84
CA ASP A 131 14.44 -0.02 -15.78
C ASP A 131 13.28 -0.85 -15.21
N ILE A 132 12.16 -0.85 -15.95
CA ILE A 132 10.92 -1.50 -15.50
C ILE A 132 11.01 -3.02 -15.50
N PHE A 133 11.84 -3.62 -16.35
CA PHE A 133 11.99 -5.08 -16.41
C PHE A 133 12.88 -5.57 -15.28
N GLU A 134 13.97 -4.85 -14.99
CA GLU A 134 14.80 -5.15 -13.80
C GLU A 134 14.00 -4.96 -12.50
N ALA A 135 13.22 -3.88 -12.41
CA ALA A 135 12.35 -3.63 -11.27
C ALA A 135 11.29 -4.73 -11.10
N LEU A 136 10.69 -5.21 -12.21
CA LEU A 136 9.72 -6.31 -12.19
C LEU A 136 10.34 -7.59 -11.62
N GLU A 137 11.50 -8.03 -12.12
CA GLU A 137 12.18 -9.23 -11.62
C GLU A 137 12.54 -9.07 -10.13
N THR A 138 13.02 -7.89 -9.73
CA THR A 138 13.32 -7.60 -8.33
C THR A 138 12.09 -7.68 -7.43
N VAL A 139 10.95 -7.14 -7.88
CA VAL A 139 9.68 -7.22 -7.14
C VAL A 139 9.19 -8.67 -7.05
N ILE A 140 9.34 -9.48 -8.10
CA ILE A 140 9.00 -10.91 -8.07
C ILE A 140 9.84 -11.66 -7.02
N GLU A 141 11.14 -11.37 -6.92
CA GLU A 141 12.04 -12.01 -5.94
C GLU A 141 11.72 -11.66 -4.48
N LEU A 142 11.13 -10.50 -4.24
CA LEU A 142 10.68 -10.07 -2.90
C LEU A 142 9.43 -10.84 -2.42
N GLY A 143 8.67 -11.40 -3.38
CA GLY A 143 7.43 -12.16 -3.16
C GLY A 143 6.23 -11.30 -2.84
#